data_AF-A0A2A4VKC7-F1
#
_entry.id   AF-A0A2A4VKC7-F1
#
_cell.length_a   1.000
_cell.length_b   1.000
_cell.length_c   1.000
_cell.angle_alpha   90.00
_cell.angle_beta   90.00
_cell.angle_gamma   90.00
#
_symmetry.space_group_name_H-M   'P 1'
#
loop_
_entity.id
_entity.type
_entity.pdbx_description
1 polymer ?
#
loop_
_entity_poly.entity_id
_entity_poly.type
_entity_poly.pdbx_seq_one_letter_code
_entity_poly.pdbx_strand_id
1 'polypeptide(L)'
;GQIMCVEAKTFQPLILIDELCMARDNTSDSVIQPLYSLFDREQRKCFKEHYLALELDLSGTLIITTTNNFEQLKPALKSRLVNFEIKPPTKKQMHGIVATLYNESLTELALTPYFKPELPSTVLSLLAKTSPRVAKEEIRLAIGQACSRAKQNAKITLDVNDFNTAKFKNSTKTLSRLKKVGELH
;
A
#
# COMPACT_ATOMS: atom_id res chain seq x y z
N GLY A 1 24.46 -9.25 18.93
CA GLY A 1 24.10 -8.51 17.72
C GLY A 1 24.76 -7.15 17.79
N GLN A 2 25.64 -6.81 16.86
CA GLN A 2 26.23 -5.48 16.77
C GLN A 2 25.30 -4.61 15.91
N ILE A 3 24.65 -3.61 16.50
CA ILE A 3 24.20 -2.46 15.73
C ILE A 3 25.43 -1.56 15.61
N MET A 4 26.10 -1.66 14.45
CA MET A 4 27.23 -0.83 14.11
C MET A 4 26.66 0.46 13.50
N CYS A 5 26.43 1.48 14.34
CA CYS A 5 26.33 2.86 13.85
C CYS A 5 27.75 3.31 13.48
N VAL A 6 28.18 2.90 12.28
CA VAL A 6 29.42 3.41 11.68
C VAL A 6 29.23 4.89 11.43
N GLU A 7 30.15 5.70 11.96
CA GLU A 7 30.25 7.16 11.82
C GLU A 7 29.50 7.74 10.61
N ALA A 8 28.37 8.39 10.87
CA ALA A 8 27.69 9.23 9.89
C ALA A 8 27.66 10.67 10.41
N LYS A 9 28.21 11.61 9.62
CA LYS A 9 28.22 13.04 9.99
C LYS A 9 26.82 13.67 10.06
N THR A 10 25.86 13.11 9.32
CA THR A 10 24.43 13.34 9.48
C THR A 10 23.70 12.06 9.03
N PHE A 11 22.81 11.56 9.87
CA PHE A 11 21.89 10.47 9.52
C PHE A 11 20.48 10.98 9.86
N GLN A 12 19.67 11.23 8.84
CA GLN A 12 18.26 11.53 9.00
C GLN A 12 17.47 10.25 8.67
N PRO A 13 17.19 9.39 9.67
CA PRO A 13 16.46 8.15 9.42
C PRO A 13 15.04 8.47 8.95
N LEU A 14 14.55 7.65 8.02
CA LEU A 14 13.14 7.58 7.66
C LEU A 14 12.56 6.30 8.28
N ILE A 15 11.56 6.47 9.15
CA ILE A 15 10.82 5.36 9.75
C ILE A 15 9.44 5.30 9.11
N LEU A 16 9.09 4.14 8.54
CA LEU A 16 7.74 3.85 8.06
C LEU A 16 7.05 2.90 9.06
N ILE A 17 5.92 3.35 9.62
CA ILE A 17 5.07 2.55 10.51
C ILE A 17 3.77 2.24 9.77
N ASP A 18 3.67 1.01 9.26
CA ASP A 18 2.50 0.54 8.55
C ASP A 18 1.38 0.12 9.51
N GLU A 19 0.11 0.31 9.11
CA GLU A 19 -1.08 -0.15 9.82
C GLU A 19 -1.15 0.26 11.31
N LEU A 20 -0.86 1.55 11.61
CA LEU A 20 -0.82 2.06 12.99
C LEU A 20 -2.13 1.82 13.77
N CYS A 21 -3.28 1.74 13.10
CA CYS A 21 -4.55 1.39 13.74
C CYS A 21 -4.58 -0.01 14.36
N MET A 22 -3.68 -0.90 13.98
CA MET A 22 -3.58 -2.26 14.54
C MET A 22 -2.63 -2.36 15.73
N ALA A 23 -1.93 -1.28 16.08
CA ALA A 23 -1.00 -1.28 17.19
C ALA A 23 -1.74 -1.55 18.52
N ARG A 24 -1.28 -2.59 19.22
CA ARG A 24 -1.91 -3.09 20.44
C ARG A 24 -1.61 -2.19 21.62
N ASP A 25 -2.61 -2.05 22.49
CA ASP A 25 -2.51 -1.31 23.74
C ASP A 25 -2.97 -2.17 24.91
N ASN A 26 -2.17 -3.17 25.25
CA ASN A 26 -2.41 -3.99 26.44
C ASN A 26 -1.52 -3.50 27.57
N THR A 27 -2.00 -3.56 28.81
CA THR A 27 -1.30 -3.02 30.00
C THR A 27 0.09 -3.61 30.25
N SER A 28 0.35 -4.85 29.82
CA SER A 28 1.66 -5.50 29.94
C SER A 28 2.59 -5.28 28.75
N ASP A 29 2.04 -5.07 27.55
CA ASP A 29 2.79 -5.14 26.28
C ASP A 29 2.29 -4.09 25.26
N SER A 30 2.06 -2.87 25.72
CA SER A 30 1.57 -1.79 24.85
C SER A 30 2.67 -1.30 23.92
N VAL A 31 2.48 -1.54 22.62
CA VAL A 31 3.33 -0.98 21.56
C VAL A 31 3.06 0.51 21.37
N ILE A 32 1.89 0.99 21.81
CA ILE A 32 1.49 2.40 21.68
C ILE A 32 2.29 3.31 22.62
N GLN A 33 2.72 2.83 23.80
CA GLN A 33 3.40 3.67 24.79
C GLN A 33 4.70 4.27 24.26
N PRO A 34 5.65 3.49 23.69
CA PRO A 34 6.84 4.06 23.06
C PRO A 34 6.51 5.00 21.88
N LEU A 35 5.41 4.75 21.16
CA LEU A 35 5.00 5.59 20.02
C LEU A 35 4.55 6.98 20.46
N TYR A 36 4.07 7.17 21.68
CA TYR A 36 3.78 8.52 22.19
C TYR A 36 5.04 9.36 22.29
N SER A 37 6.07 8.85 22.96
CA SER A 37 7.36 9.54 23.08
C SER A 37 8.07 9.67 21.75
N LEU A 38 7.89 8.69 20.86
CA LEU A 38 8.42 8.76 19.50
C LEU A 38 7.69 9.82 18.67
N PHE A 39 6.37 9.99 18.76
CA PHE A 39 5.65 11.00 17.96
C PHE A 39 5.71 12.41 18.56
N ASP A 40 6.03 12.52 19.85
CA ASP A 40 6.18 13.81 20.53
C ASP A 40 7.53 14.47 20.19
N ARG A 41 7.48 15.64 19.55
CA ARG A 41 8.68 16.33 19.04
C ARG A 41 9.65 16.73 20.16
N GLU A 42 9.17 17.05 21.36
CA GLU A 42 10.04 17.44 22.47
C GLU A 42 10.66 16.21 23.12
N GLN A 43 9.90 15.14 23.31
CA GLN A 43 10.42 13.90 23.92
C GLN A 43 11.38 13.15 22.99
N ARG A 44 11.23 13.30 21.66
CA ARG A 44 12.06 12.62 20.66
C ARG A 44 13.55 13.02 20.70
N LYS A 45 13.91 14.20 21.24
CA LYS A 45 15.32 14.61 21.43
C LYS A 45 16.08 13.75 22.44
N CYS A 46 15.36 13.19 23.42
CA CYS A 46 15.89 12.31 24.44
C CYS A 46 15.02 11.05 24.53
N PHE A 47 14.87 10.35 23.41
CA PHE A 47 14.07 9.13 23.36
C PHE A 47 14.74 8.04 24.21
N LYS A 48 14.03 7.58 25.24
CA LYS A 48 14.51 6.55 26.18
C LYS A 48 14.16 5.18 25.64
N GLU A 49 15.18 4.39 25.32
CA GLU A 49 15.02 2.98 25.01
C GLU A 49 15.13 2.18 26.32
N HIS A 50 14.07 1.44 26.66
CA HIS A 50 13.91 0.83 27.98
C HIS A 50 14.73 -0.45 28.17
N TYR A 51 15.09 -1.15 27.10
CA TYR A 51 15.83 -2.41 27.20
C TYR A 51 17.33 -2.19 27.48
N LEU A 52 17.94 -1.22 26.81
CA LEU A 52 19.36 -0.88 26.91
C LEU A 52 19.63 0.32 27.83
N ALA A 53 18.58 0.98 28.32
CA ALA A 53 18.65 2.21 29.12
C ALA A 53 19.48 3.32 28.42
N LEU A 54 19.34 3.43 27.10
CA LEU A 54 20.02 4.42 26.27
C LEU A 54 19.08 5.59 25.96
N GLU A 55 19.66 6.79 25.87
CA GLU A 55 19.00 7.98 25.35
C GLU A 55 19.46 8.23 23.92
N LEU A 56 18.50 8.38 23.00
CA LEU A 56 18.74 8.61 21.59
C LEU A 56 18.14 9.96 21.18
N ASP A 57 18.92 10.77 20.45
CA ASP A 57 18.37 11.94 19.76
C ASP A 57 17.78 11.51 18.41
N LEU A 58 16.45 11.38 18.38
CA LEU A 58 15.69 11.06 17.18
C LEU A 58 15.03 12.30 16.57
N SER A 59 15.35 13.52 17.01
CA SER A 59 14.68 14.74 16.60
C SER A 59 14.75 15.01 15.09
N GLY A 60 15.83 14.55 14.44
CA GLY A 60 16.01 14.61 12.99
C GLY A 60 15.22 13.56 12.20
N THR A 61 14.60 12.58 12.84
CA THR A 61 13.93 11.44 12.17
C THR A 61 12.66 11.88 11.44
N LEU A 62 12.54 11.51 10.16
CA LEU A 62 11.29 11.59 9.43
C LEU A 62 10.46 10.34 9.70
N ILE A 63 9.24 10.51 10.21
CA ILE A 63 8.36 9.39 10.49
C ILE A 63 7.12 9.50 9.60
N ILE A 64 6.89 8.46 8.81
CA ILE A 64 5.70 8.29 8.00
C ILE A 64 4.92 7.12 8.58
N THR A 65 3.61 7.27 8.71
CA THR A 65 2.75 6.19 9.16
C THR A 65 1.54 6.06 8.25
N THR A 66 1.08 4.83 8.07
CA THR A 66 -0.15 4.52 7.35
C THR A 66 -1.22 4.07 8.33
N THR A 67 -2.47 4.37 8.01
CA THR A 67 -3.62 3.82 8.71
C THR A 67 -4.79 3.76 7.74
N ASN A 68 -5.54 2.68 7.78
CA ASN A 68 -6.79 2.55 7.04
C ASN A 68 -7.97 3.21 7.77
N ASN A 69 -7.84 3.43 9.08
CA ASN A 69 -8.85 4.05 9.90
C ASN A 69 -8.19 5.01 10.89
N PHE A 70 -8.06 6.27 10.48
CA PHE A 70 -7.53 7.33 11.35
C PHE A 70 -8.41 7.51 12.59
N GLU A 71 -9.72 7.30 12.47
CA GLU A 71 -10.65 7.52 13.58
C GLU A 71 -10.46 6.55 14.75
N GLN A 72 -10.03 5.32 14.48
CA GLN A 72 -9.70 4.33 15.50
C GLN A 72 -8.43 4.66 16.29
N LEU A 73 -7.60 5.59 15.82
CA LEU A 73 -6.42 6.00 16.56
C LEU A 73 -6.80 6.73 17.85
N LYS A 74 -6.05 6.48 18.91
CA LYS A 74 -6.24 7.18 20.17
C LYS A 74 -6.03 8.69 20.01
N PRO A 75 -6.82 9.54 20.69
CA PRO A 75 -6.70 11.01 20.60
C PRO A 75 -5.27 11.53 20.83
N ALA A 76 -4.53 10.90 21.75
CA ALA A 76 -3.15 11.27 22.05
C ALA A 76 -2.16 11.02 20.89
N LEU A 77 -2.43 10.06 19.99
CA LEU A 77 -1.64 9.89 18.77
C LEU A 77 -2.09 10.90 17.71
N LYS A 78 -3.40 11.07 17.53
CA LYS A 78 -3.97 11.99 16.54
C LYS A 78 -3.42 13.41 16.69
N SER A 79 -3.29 13.92 17.92
CA SER A 79 -2.78 15.27 18.18
C SER A 79 -1.30 15.49 17.82
N ARG A 80 -0.54 14.40 17.64
CA ARG A 80 0.91 14.43 17.33
C ARG A 80 1.21 14.10 15.86
N LEU A 81 0.19 13.73 15.09
CA LEU A 81 0.33 13.31 13.71
C LEU A 81 -0.30 14.34 12.77
N VAL A 82 0.35 14.60 11.64
CA VAL A 82 -0.26 15.33 10.54
C VAL A 82 -0.95 14.31 9.63
N ASN A 83 -2.27 14.37 9.53
CA ASN A 83 -3.04 13.47 8.70
C ASN A 83 -3.06 13.94 7.23
N PHE A 84 -2.74 13.03 6.31
CA PHE A 84 -2.87 13.25 4.88
C PHE A 84 -3.77 12.17 4.27
N GLU A 85 -4.98 12.55 3.88
CA GLU A 85 -5.97 11.61 3.35
C GLU A 85 -5.69 11.27 1.88
N ILE A 86 -5.39 10.01 1.61
CA ILE A 86 -5.21 9.51 0.24
C ILE A 86 -6.55 8.97 -0.26
N LYS A 87 -7.19 9.73 -1.16
CA LYS A 87 -8.44 9.32 -1.78
C LYS A 87 -8.23 8.19 -2.80
N PRO A 88 -9.19 7.26 -2.94
CA PRO A 88 -9.15 6.26 -4.00
C PRO A 88 -9.06 6.92 -5.38
N PRO A 89 -8.33 6.32 -6.34
CA PRO A 89 -8.18 6.89 -7.68
C PRO A 89 -9.53 6.96 -8.39
N THR A 90 -9.73 8.04 -9.14
CA THR A 90 -10.86 8.15 -10.06
C THR A 90 -10.73 7.13 -11.19
N LYS A 91 -11.83 6.78 -11.88
CA LYS A 91 -11.79 5.85 -13.03
C LYS A 91 -10.77 6.28 -14.10
N LYS A 92 -10.66 7.59 -14.37
CA LYS A 92 -9.71 8.14 -15.34
C LYS A 92 -8.26 7.94 -14.88
N GLN A 93 -7.96 8.21 -13.61
CA GLN A 93 -6.64 7.92 -13.03
C GLN A 93 -6.35 6.42 -13.04
N MET A 94 -7.36 5.59 -12.77
CA MET A 94 -7.22 4.15 -12.76
C MET A 94 -6.86 3.59 -14.13
N HIS A 95 -7.33 4.16 -15.25
CA HIS A 95 -6.86 3.77 -16.58
C HIS A 95 -5.35 3.96 -16.75
N GLY A 96 -4.82 5.11 -16.32
CA GLY A 96 -3.38 5.39 -16.38
C GLY A 96 -2.56 4.45 -15.47
N ILE A 97 -3.07 4.20 -14.27
CA ILE A 97 -2.45 3.26 -13.33
C ILE A 97 -2.45 1.84 -13.91
N VAL A 98 -3.57 1.36 -14.47
CA VAL A 98 -3.67 0.02 -15.08
C VAL A 98 -2.70 -0.14 -16.24
N ALA A 99 -2.59 0.87 -17.11
CA ALA A 99 -1.64 0.85 -18.23
C ALA A 99 -0.18 0.76 -17.72
N THR A 100 0.14 1.51 -16.66
CA THR A 100 1.47 1.48 -16.03
C THR A 100 1.75 0.11 -15.41
N LEU A 101 0.81 -0.42 -14.62
CA LEU A 101 0.93 -1.74 -13.98
C LEU A 101 1.08 -2.87 -15.00
N TYR A 102 0.42 -2.78 -16.15
CA TYR A 102 0.56 -3.74 -17.23
C TYR A 102 1.96 -3.72 -17.84
N ASN A 103 2.47 -2.54 -18.16
CA ASN A 103 3.83 -2.39 -18.70
C ASN A 103 4.89 -2.84 -17.68
N GLU A 104 4.72 -2.50 -16.41
CA GLU A 104 5.59 -2.99 -15.32
C GLU A 104 5.54 -4.51 -15.24
N SER A 105 4.35 -5.11 -15.25
CA SER A 105 4.19 -6.57 -15.16
C SER A 105 4.81 -7.31 -16.37
N LEU A 106 4.68 -6.75 -17.58
CA LEU A 106 5.35 -7.30 -18.77
C LEU A 106 6.87 -7.19 -18.69
N THR A 107 7.37 -6.06 -18.17
CA THR A 107 8.80 -5.82 -18.02
C THR A 107 9.40 -6.75 -16.96
N GLU A 108 8.75 -6.90 -15.80
CA GLU A 108 9.13 -7.83 -14.73
C GLU A 108 9.20 -9.28 -15.23
N LEU A 109 8.33 -9.67 -16.17
CA LEU A 109 8.27 -11.02 -16.73
C LEU A 109 9.12 -11.20 -18.02
N ALA A 110 9.79 -10.14 -18.49
CA ALA A 110 10.49 -10.11 -19.77
C ALA A 110 9.61 -10.51 -20.99
N LEU A 111 8.30 -10.23 -20.93
CA LEU A 111 7.32 -10.57 -21.97
C LEU A 111 6.94 -9.41 -22.90
N THR A 112 7.54 -8.23 -22.70
CA THR A 112 7.33 -7.02 -23.51
C THR A 112 7.33 -7.24 -25.04
N PRO A 113 8.26 -8.01 -25.66
CA PRO A 113 8.25 -8.18 -27.11
C PRO A 113 7.07 -9.02 -27.63
N TYR A 114 6.49 -9.89 -26.79
CA TYR A 114 5.43 -10.81 -27.17
C TYR A 114 4.03 -10.22 -27.02
N PHE A 115 3.87 -9.13 -26.28
CA PHE A 115 2.59 -8.50 -26.03
C PHE A 115 2.43 -7.19 -26.80
N LYS A 116 1.19 -6.81 -27.09
CA LYS A 116 0.89 -5.44 -27.53
C LYS A 116 1.02 -4.48 -26.34
N PRO A 117 1.61 -3.28 -26.54
CA PRO A 117 1.83 -2.32 -25.45
C PRO A 117 0.54 -1.66 -24.95
N GLU A 118 -0.49 -1.61 -25.80
CA GLU A 118 -1.78 -1.01 -25.46
C GLU A 118 -2.81 -2.06 -25.05
N LEU A 119 -3.49 -1.78 -23.94
CA LEU A 119 -4.61 -2.57 -23.46
C LEU A 119 -5.92 -2.17 -24.17
N PRO A 120 -6.76 -3.12 -24.55
CA PRO A 120 -8.09 -2.82 -25.06
C PRO A 120 -8.95 -2.03 -24.07
N SER A 121 -9.81 -1.14 -24.58
CA SER A 121 -10.72 -0.31 -23.78
C SER A 121 -11.68 -1.11 -22.90
N THR A 122 -12.02 -2.33 -23.32
CA THR A 122 -12.84 -3.29 -22.56
C THR A 122 -12.14 -3.77 -21.29
N VAL A 123 -10.86 -4.14 -21.40
CA VAL A 123 -10.00 -4.56 -20.28
C VAL A 123 -9.73 -3.39 -19.34
N LEU A 124 -9.45 -2.20 -19.88
CA LEU A 124 -9.28 -0.98 -19.09
C LEU A 124 -10.55 -0.67 -18.27
N SER A 125 -11.72 -0.75 -18.89
CA SER A 125 -13.01 -0.49 -18.23
C SER A 125 -13.37 -1.54 -17.17
N LEU A 126 -12.90 -2.79 -17.34
CA LEU A 126 -13.04 -3.85 -16.36
C LEU A 126 -12.17 -3.58 -15.12
N LEU A 127 -10.88 -3.35 -15.34
CA LEU A 127 -9.90 -3.15 -14.27
C LEU A 127 -10.09 -1.81 -13.55
N ALA A 128 -10.63 -0.79 -14.22
CA ALA A 128 -10.96 0.51 -13.62
C ALA A 128 -12.00 0.44 -12.49
N LYS A 129 -12.71 -0.69 -12.33
CA LYS A 129 -13.68 -0.92 -11.24
C LYS A 129 -13.05 -1.56 -10.00
N THR A 130 -11.75 -1.87 -10.03
CA THR A 130 -11.03 -2.56 -8.96
C THR A 130 -9.98 -1.66 -8.31
N SER A 131 -9.37 -2.10 -7.21
CA SER A 131 -8.24 -1.39 -6.62
C SER A 131 -6.95 -1.68 -7.40
N PRO A 132 -5.95 -0.77 -7.38
CA PRO A 132 -4.66 -0.99 -8.05
C PRO A 132 -3.99 -2.32 -7.69
N ARG A 133 -4.09 -2.75 -6.43
CA ARG A 133 -3.53 -4.02 -5.94
C ARG A 133 -4.19 -5.23 -6.60
N VAL A 134 -5.53 -5.25 -6.63
CA VAL A 134 -6.28 -6.32 -7.30
C VAL A 134 -6.03 -6.30 -8.80
N ALA A 135 -5.98 -5.11 -9.41
CA ALA A 135 -5.67 -4.97 -10.82
C ALA A 135 -4.29 -5.55 -11.17
N LYS A 136 -3.23 -5.28 -10.38
CA LYS A 136 -1.89 -5.85 -10.60
C LYS A 136 -1.90 -7.38 -10.55
N GLU A 137 -2.58 -7.96 -9.56
CA GLU A 137 -2.71 -9.42 -9.44
C GLU A 137 -3.47 -10.03 -10.63
N GLU A 138 -4.61 -9.47 -10.99
CA GLU A 138 -5.44 -9.96 -12.09
C GLU A 138 -4.74 -9.79 -13.45
N ILE A 139 -4.00 -8.71 -13.67
CA ILE A 139 -3.15 -8.54 -14.87
C ILE A 139 -2.12 -9.66 -14.97
N ARG A 140 -1.43 -9.98 -13.87
CA ARG A 140 -0.42 -11.05 -13.87
C ARG A 140 -1.04 -12.42 -14.21
N LEU A 141 -2.21 -12.72 -13.65
CA LEU A 141 -2.93 -13.95 -13.96
C LEU A 141 -3.40 -13.97 -15.41
N ALA A 142 -3.95 -12.86 -15.91
CA ALA A 142 -4.40 -12.73 -17.29
C ALA A 142 -3.26 -12.85 -18.29
N ILE A 143 -2.06 -12.31 -18.00
CA ILE A 143 -0.86 -12.53 -18.81
C ILE A 143 -0.55 -14.03 -18.89
N GLY A 144 -0.60 -14.76 -17.78
CA GLY A 144 -0.40 -16.20 -17.76
C GLY A 144 -1.40 -16.96 -18.65
N GLN A 145 -2.70 -16.62 -18.55
CA GLN A 145 -3.74 -17.23 -19.39
C GLN A 145 -3.57 -16.88 -20.87
N ALA A 146 -3.22 -15.62 -21.16
CA ALA A 146 -3.00 -15.14 -22.51
C ALA A 146 -1.79 -15.83 -23.17
N CYS A 147 -0.73 -16.11 -22.40
CA CYS A 147 0.39 -16.95 -22.84
C CYS A 147 -0.07 -18.39 -23.14
N SER A 148 -0.93 -18.98 -22.32
CA SER A 148 -1.43 -20.35 -22.53
C SER A 148 -2.26 -20.51 -23.81
N ARG A 149 -2.99 -19.47 -24.22
CA ARG A 149 -3.76 -19.48 -25.48
C ARG A 149 -3.01 -18.91 -26.68
N ALA A 150 -1.78 -18.45 -26.50
CA ALA A 150 -1.01 -17.80 -27.54
C ALA A 150 -0.75 -18.78 -28.69
N LYS A 151 -1.04 -18.34 -29.91
CA LYS A 151 -0.66 -19.07 -31.14
C LYS A 151 0.69 -18.55 -31.61
N GLN A 152 1.51 -19.43 -32.20
CA GLN A 152 2.81 -19.06 -32.74
C GLN A 152 2.67 -17.92 -33.78
N ASN A 153 3.64 -17.01 -33.81
CA ASN A 153 3.79 -15.88 -34.75
C ASN A 153 2.91 -14.61 -34.59
N ALA A 154 2.15 -14.42 -33.52
CA ALA A 154 1.42 -13.16 -33.30
C ALA A 154 1.68 -12.55 -31.91
N LYS A 155 1.73 -11.20 -31.85
CA LYS A 155 1.73 -10.49 -30.57
C LYS A 155 0.40 -10.70 -29.84
N ILE A 156 0.50 -11.08 -28.58
CA ILE A 156 -0.63 -11.38 -27.70
C ILE A 156 -1.28 -10.06 -27.27
N THR A 157 -2.62 -10.04 -27.25
CA THR A 157 -3.42 -8.93 -26.70
C THR A 157 -4.29 -9.51 -25.60
N LEU A 158 -4.28 -8.88 -24.41
CA LEU A 158 -5.16 -9.31 -23.32
C LEU A 158 -6.62 -9.13 -23.70
N ASP A 159 -7.44 -10.12 -23.36
CA ASP A 159 -8.87 -10.13 -23.58
C ASP A 159 -9.61 -10.26 -22.24
N VAL A 160 -10.87 -9.86 -22.19
CA VAL A 160 -11.72 -9.98 -21.00
C VAL A 160 -11.83 -11.44 -20.53
N ASN A 161 -11.75 -12.40 -21.46
CA ASN A 161 -11.80 -13.83 -21.14
C ASN A 161 -10.55 -14.36 -20.42
N ASP A 162 -9.43 -13.62 -20.44
CA ASP A 162 -8.23 -13.98 -19.67
C ASP A 162 -8.39 -13.70 -18.18
N PHE A 163 -9.43 -12.96 -17.80
CA PHE A 163 -9.72 -12.56 -16.43
C PHE A 163 -10.80 -13.45 -15.81
N ASN A 164 -10.67 -13.77 -14.53
CA ASN A 164 -11.70 -14.50 -13.81
C ASN A 164 -12.87 -13.55 -13.45
N THR A 165 -13.81 -13.41 -14.37
CA THR A 165 -14.99 -12.51 -14.25
C THR A 165 -15.85 -12.74 -12.99
N ALA A 166 -15.76 -13.91 -12.33
CA ALA A 166 -16.46 -14.17 -11.08
C ALA A 166 -15.92 -13.33 -9.91
N LYS A 167 -14.61 -13.04 -9.87
CA LYS A 167 -14.01 -12.19 -8.82
C LYS A 167 -14.43 -10.72 -8.94
N PHE A 168 -14.64 -10.23 -10.16
CA PHE A 168 -15.04 -8.84 -10.42
C PHE A 168 -16.48 -8.53 -9.95
N LYS A 169 -17.36 -9.53 -9.85
CA LYS A 169 -18.72 -9.38 -9.28
C LYS A 169 -18.74 -9.26 -7.75
N ASN A 170 -17.68 -9.71 -7.06
CA ASN A 170 -17.61 -9.70 -5.59
C ASN A 170 -16.89 -8.45 -5.03
N SER A 171 -16.01 -7.81 -5.81
CA SER A 171 -15.36 -6.54 -5.45
C SER A 171 -16.38 -5.40 -5.20
N THR A 172 -17.45 -5.35 -6.00
CA THR A 172 -18.57 -4.39 -5.84
C THR A 172 -19.39 -4.62 -4.56
N LYS A 173 -19.44 -5.85 -4.02
CA LYS A 173 -20.09 -6.14 -2.72
C LYS A 173 -19.25 -5.68 -1.53
N THR A 174 -17.92 -5.73 -1.64
CA THR A 174 -17.04 -5.29 -0.54
C THR A 174 -17.06 -3.76 -0.39
N LEU A 175 -17.13 -3.03 -1.51
CA LEU A 175 -17.29 -1.57 -1.52
C LEU A 175 -18.68 -1.11 -1.03
N SER A 176 -19.75 -1.88 -1.26
CA SER A 176 -21.08 -1.55 -0.72
C SER A 176 -21.24 -1.91 0.76
N ARG A 177 -20.48 -2.91 1.24
CA ARG A 177 -20.45 -3.29 2.67
C ARG A 177 -19.67 -2.27 3.51
N LEU A 178 -18.64 -1.63 2.96
CA LEU A 178 -17.94 -0.51 3.62
C LEU A 178 -18.78 0.78 3.68
N LYS A 179 -19.66 1.03 2.71
CA LYS A 179 -20.58 2.18 2.77
C LYS A 179 -21.73 2.01 3.78
N LYS A 180 -22.25 0.78 3.95
CA LYS A 180 -23.36 0.53 4.89
C LYS A 180 -22.98 0.58 6.37
N VAL A 181 -21.70 0.47 6.71
CA VAL A 181 -21.23 0.61 8.11
C VAL A 181 -21.05 2.08 8.51
N GLY A 182 -20.96 3.00 7.53
CA GLY A 182 -20.86 4.45 7.78
C GLY A 182 -22.20 5.21 7.88
N GLU A 183 -23.35 4.53 7.78
CA GLU A 183 -24.69 5.14 7.92
C GLU A 183 -25.42 4.71 9.20
N LEU A 184 -24.75 3.96 10.07
CA LEU A 184 -25.23 3.61 11.41
C LEU A 184 -24.15 3.99 12.42
N HIS A 185 -23.98 5.29 12.64
CA HIS A 185 -23.63 5.95 13.92
C HIS A 185 -23.41 7.44 13.71
#